data_AF-A0A6V7KNB5-F1
#
_entry.id   AF-A0A6V7KNB5-F1
#
_cell.length_a   1.000
_cell.length_b   1.000
_cell.length_c   1.000
_cell.angle_alpha   90.00
_cell.angle_beta   90.00
_cell.angle_gamma   90.00
#
_symmetry.space_group_name_H-M   'P 1'
#
loop_
_entity.id
_entity.type
_entity.pdbx_description
1 polymer ?
#
loop_
_entity_poly.entity_id
_entity_poly.type
_entity_poly.pdbx_seq_one_letter_code
_entity_poly.pdbx_strand_id
1 'polypeptide(L)'
;YSARYQCAHNALKAHARAYHIYDDEFRASQKGKVGLIVAGGYYYPKSPQDKNVTDVGFDFETGWIMHPIFSETGGYPDIMVQRIAENSKVEGLETSRLPEFSPHWIDYI
;
A
#
# COMPACT_ATOMS: atom_id res chain seq x y z
N TYR A 1 11.58 2.70 -12.18
CA TYR A 1 10.54 2.84 -11.13
C TYR A 1 10.51 1.71 -10.08
N SER A 2 11.08 0.53 -10.31
CA SER A 2 11.05 -0.60 -9.34
C SER A 2 11.57 -0.27 -7.93
N ALA A 3 12.64 0.53 -7.80
CA ALA A 3 13.21 0.90 -6.51
C ALA A 3 12.22 1.62 -5.56
N ARG A 4 11.28 2.41 -6.10
CA ARG A 4 10.25 3.09 -5.28
C ARG A 4 9.26 2.09 -4.69
N TYR A 5 8.81 1.12 -5.48
CA TYR A 5 7.90 0.08 -5.01
C TYR A 5 8.56 -0.81 -3.96
N GLN A 6 9.82 -1.21 -4.16
CA GLN A 6 10.57 -1.97 -3.16
C GLN A 6 10.77 -1.21 -1.85
N CYS A 7 11.08 0.09 -1.93
CA CYS A 7 11.24 0.93 -0.74
C CYS A 7 9.94 0.96 0.09
N ALA A 8 8.81 1.31 -0.54
CA ALA A 8 7.52 1.34 0.15
C ALA A 8 7.11 -0.03 0.69
N HIS A 9 7.32 -1.09 -0.09
CA HIS A 9 7.03 -2.47 0.33
C HIS A 9 7.78 -2.87 1.60
N ASN A 10 9.06 -2.53 1.69
CA ASN A 10 9.87 -2.80 2.87
C ASN A 10 9.52 -1.86 4.03
N ALA A 11 9.17 -0.61 3.76
CA ALA A 11 8.73 0.34 4.78
C ALA A 11 7.42 -0.13 5.45
N LEU A 12 6.48 -0.68 4.70
CA LEU A 12 5.23 -1.26 5.23
C LEU A 12 5.52 -2.45 6.14
N LYS A 13 6.38 -3.37 5.70
CA LYS A 13 6.84 -4.51 6.53
C LYS A 13 7.53 -4.07 7.81
N ALA A 14 8.36 -3.02 7.72
CA ALA A 14 9.04 -2.44 8.88
C ALA A 14 8.06 -1.78 9.85
N HIS A 15 7.06 -1.05 9.33
CA HIS A 15 6.00 -0.45 10.14
C HIS A 15 5.21 -1.52 10.90
N ALA A 16 4.76 -2.57 10.22
CA ALA A 16 4.04 -3.68 10.87
C ALA A 16 4.87 -4.33 11.97
N ARG A 17 6.16 -4.60 11.73
CA ARG A 17 7.06 -5.11 12.78
C ARG A 17 7.16 -4.16 13.98
N ALA A 18 7.33 -2.86 13.75
CA ALA A 18 7.40 -1.88 14.83
C ALA A 18 6.07 -1.79 15.60
N TYR A 19 4.93 -1.91 14.92
CA TYR A 19 3.62 -1.95 15.54
C TYR A 19 3.49 -3.17 16.47
N HIS A 20 3.79 -4.37 15.98
CA HIS A 20 3.71 -5.61 16.77
C HIS A 20 4.68 -5.62 17.95
N ILE A 21 5.93 -5.15 17.77
CA ILE A 21 6.87 -4.97 18.89
C ILE A 21 6.27 -4.04 19.96
N TYR A 22 5.66 -2.93 19.55
CA TYR A 22 5.00 -2.04 20.50
C TYR A 22 3.83 -2.72 21.21
N ASP A 23 3.03 -3.49 20.47
CA ASP A 23 1.87 -4.21 20.98
C ASP A 23 2.27 -5.24 22.05
N ASP A 24 3.23 -6.10 21.69
CA ASP A 24 3.66 -7.25 22.47
C ASP A 24 4.48 -6.84 23.71
N GLU A 25 5.38 -5.86 23.57
CA GLU A 25 6.38 -5.57 24.60
C GLU A 25 6.04 -4.31 25.43
N PHE A 26 5.33 -3.33 24.86
CA PHE A 26 5.25 -1.98 25.44
C PHE A 26 3.83 -1.49 25.73
N ARG A 27 2.81 -1.92 24.97
CA ARG A 27 1.47 -1.31 25.05
C ARG A 27 0.82 -1.53 26.40
N ALA A 28 1.02 -2.70 27.02
CA ALA A 28 0.44 -3.01 28.34
C ALA A 28 0.91 -2.03 29.44
N SER A 29 2.18 -1.60 29.40
CA SER A 29 2.76 -0.71 30.40
C SER A 29 2.60 0.76 30.04
N GLN A 30 2.89 1.14 28.79
CA GLN A 30 2.92 2.53 28.35
C GLN A 30 1.56 3.07 27.92
N LYS A 31 0.65 2.19 27.45
CA LYS A 31 -0.70 2.54 26.98
C LYS A 31 -0.73 3.60 25.87
N GLY A 32 0.36 3.72 25.10
CA GLY A 32 0.46 4.66 23.99
C GLY A 32 -0.13 4.11 22.69
N LYS A 33 0.03 4.91 21.63
CA LYS A 33 -0.50 4.63 20.29
C LYS A 33 0.64 4.64 19.28
N VAL A 34 0.55 3.72 18.31
CA VAL A 34 1.42 3.68 17.14
C VAL A 34 0.53 3.86 15.93
N GLY A 35 0.99 4.67 14.99
CA GLY A 35 0.29 4.91 13.73
C GLY A 35 1.29 5.27 12.64
N LEU A 36 0.75 5.56 11.46
CA LEU A 36 1.51 5.94 10.27
C LEU A 36 0.98 7.29 9.78
N ILE A 37 1.88 8.19 9.41
CA ILE A 37 1.53 9.43 8.72
C ILE A 37 1.81 9.24 7.24
N VAL A 38 0.76 9.35 6.43
CA VAL A 38 0.83 9.26 4.96
C VAL A 38 0.47 10.62 4.39
N ALA A 39 1.36 11.19 3.60
CA ALA A 39 1.02 12.36 2.80
C ALA A 39 0.05 11.91 1.70
N GLY A 40 -1.10 12.58 1.58
CA GLY A 40 -2.09 12.25 0.57
C GLY A 40 -2.83 13.47 0.06
N GLY A 41 -3.29 13.39 -1.18
CA GLY A 41 -4.19 14.34 -1.81
C GLY A 41 -5.61 13.80 -1.92
N TYR A 42 -6.55 14.72 -2.12
CA TYR A 42 -7.90 14.37 -2.54
C TYR A 42 -8.06 14.72 -4.03
N TYR A 43 -8.65 13.79 -4.79
CA TYR A 43 -8.85 13.95 -6.22
C TYR A 43 -10.31 14.33 -6.50
N TYR A 44 -10.50 15.43 -7.24
CA TYR A 44 -11.83 15.89 -7.65
C TYR A 44 -12.09 15.54 -9.13
N PRO A 45 -13.26 14.95 -9.45
CA PRO A 45 -13.57 14.61 -10.83
C PRO A 45 -13.87 15.88 -11.61
N LYS A 46 -13.35 15.98 -12.84
CA LYS A 46 -13.64 17.11 -13.73
C LYS A 46 -15.05 17.02 -14.31
N SER A 47 -15.53 15.80 -14.55
CA SER A 47 -16.89 15.49 -14.97
C SER A 47 -17.43 14.27 -14.21
N PRO A 48 -18.76 14.04 -14.15
CA PRO A 48 -19.33 12.88 -13.45
C PRO A 48 -18.77 11.52 -13.90
N GLN A 49 -18.32 11.42 -15.16
CA GLN A 49 -17.75 10.22 -15.76
C GLN A 49 -16.32 9.94 -15.26
N ASP A 50 -15.63 10.94 -14.69
CA ASP A 50 -14.24 10.83 -14.24
C ASP A 50 -14.09 10.27 -12.82
N LYS A 51 -15.19 9.91 -12.14
CA LYS A 51 -15.15 9.41 -10.75
C LYS A 51 -14.23 8.18 -10.60
N ASN A 52 -14.29 7.25 -11.54
CA ASN A 52 -13.41 6.07 -11.47
C ASN A 52 -11.94 6.46 -11.64
N VAL A 53 -11.64 7.55 -12.36
CA VAL A 53 -10.27 8.02 -12.58
C VAL A 53 -9.73 8.68 -11.30
N THR A 54 -10.57 9.38 -10.53
CA THR A 54 -10.15 9.96 -9.25
C THR A 54 -9.80 8.90 -8.22
N ASP A 55 -10.57 7.81 -8.16
CA ASP A 55 -10.29 6.70 -7.23
C ASP A 55 -8.96 6.01 -7.59
N VAL A 56 -8.70 5.81 -8.89
CA VAL A 56 -7.40 5.29 -9.33
C VAL A 56 -6.25 6.26 -9.04
N GLY A 57 -6.47 7.56 -9.20
CA GLY A 57 -5.50 8.58 -8.80
C GLY A 57 -5.14 8.46 -7.32
N PHE A 58 -6.15 8.33 -6.46
CA PHE A 58 -5.97 8.14 -5.03
C PHE A 58 -5.19 6.86 -4.72
N ASP A 59 -5.52 5.73 -5.35
CA ASP A 59 -4.81 4.47 -5.12
C ASP A 59 -3.33 4.54 -5.46
N PHE A 60 -2.98 5.22 -6.57
CA PHE A 60 -1.59 5.36 -7.02
C PHE A 60 -0.78 6.40 -6.25
N GLU A 61 -1.42 7.28 -5.47
CA GLU A 61 -0.75 8.27 -4.62
C GLU A 61 -0.68 7.80 -3.17
N THR A 62 -1.84 7.52 -2.58
CA THR A 62 -2.03 7.30 -1.14
C THR A 62 -2.53 5.89 -0.83
N GLY A 63 -3.49 5.40 -1.61
CA GLY A 63 -4.16 4.13 -1.33
C GLY A 63 -3.20 2.94 -1.29
N TRP A 64 -2.15 2.92 -2.10
CA TRP A 64 -1.16 1.84 -2.07
C TRP A 64 -0.31 1.75 -0.79
N ILE A 65 -0.24 2.81 0.01
CA ILE A 65 0.38 2.78 1.34
C ILE A 65 -0.65 2.42 2.42
N MET A 66 -1.89 2.88 2.26
CA MET A 66 -2.96 2.67 3.25
C MET A 66 -3.63 1.30 3.15
N HIS A 67 -3.90 0.83 1.94
CA HIS A 67 -4.63 -0.39 1.65
C HIS A 67 -4.01 -1.63 2.32
N PRO A 68 -2.68 -1.83 2.32
CA PRO A 68 -2.07 -2.96 3.02
C PRO A 68 -2.38 -3.02 4.53
N ILE A 69 -2.63 -1.87 5.18
CA ILE A 69 -2.81 -1.75 6.63
C ILE A 69 -4.29 -1.68 7.03
N PHE A 70 -5.11 -0.99 6.22
CA PHE A 70 -6.47 -0.59 6.63
C PHE A 70 -7.58 -1.28 5.85
N SER A 71 -7.27 -2.00 4.76
CA SER A 71 -8.28 -2.78 4.05
C SER A 71 -8.50 -4.13 4.73
N GLU A 72 -9.68 -4.71 4.57
CA GLU A 72 -9.97 -6.05 5.08
C GLU A 72 -9.22 -7.15 4.32
N THR A 73 -8.84 -6.89 3.06
CA THR A 73 -8.16 -7.85 2.19
C THR A 73 -6.64 -7.77 2.28
N GLY A 74 -6.11 -6.70 2.87
CA GLY A 74 -4.68 -6.38 2.88
C GLY A 74 -4.10 -6.21 1.46
N GLY A 75 -2.77 -6.25 1.36
CA GLY A 75 -2.09 -6.13 0.08
C GLY A 75 -2.28 -4.77 -0.62
N TYR A 76 -1.85 -4.67 -1.88
CA TYR A 76 -1.99 -3.46 -2.68
C TYR A 76 -3.37 -3.38 -3.37
N PRO A 77 -3.88 -2.18 -3.70
CA PRO A 77 -5.13 -2.05 -4.45
C PRO A 77 -5.10 -2.82 -5.77
N ASP A 78 -6.16 -3.59 -6.06
CA ASP A 78 -6.23 -4.47 -7.24
C ASP A 78 -5.94 -3.73 -8.55
N ILE A 79 -6.48 -2.52 -8.71
CA ILE A 79 -6.29 -1.72 -9.92
C ILE A 79 -4.83 -1.33 -10.13
N MET A 80 -4.09 -1.13 -9.04
CA MET A 80 -2.65 -0.84 -9.09
C MET A 80 -1.87 -2.09 -9.48
N VAL A 81 -2.18 -3.25 -8.89
CA VAL A 81 -1.56 -4.53 -9.23
C VAL A 81 -1.73 -4.84 -10.71
N GLN A 82 -2.97 -4.74 -11.21
CA GLN A 82 -3.30 -5.02 -12.62
C GLN A 82 -2.56 -4.08 -13.57
N ARG A 83 -2.70 -2.76 -13.40
CA ARG A 83 -2.09 -1.77 -14.31
C ARG A 83 -0.57 -1.82 -14.33
N ILE A 84 0.07 -2.03 -13.17
CA ILE A 84 1.54 -2.13 -13.13
C ILE A 84 2.00 -3.42 -13.81
N ALA A 85 1.30 -4.54 -13.60
CA ALA A 85 1.62 -5.80 -14.28
C ALA A 85 1.47 -5.66 -15.81
N GLU A 86 0.37 -5.07 -16.30
CA GLU A 86 0.13 -4.79 -17.71
C GLU A 86 1.23 -3.91 -18.31
N ASN A 87 1.53 -2.77 -17.68
CA ASN A 87 2.58 -1.86 -18.15
C ASN A 87 3.96 -2.51 -18.10
N SER A 88 4.24 -3.38 -17.12
CA SER A 88 5.51 -4.11 -17.04
C SER A 88 5.65 -5.09 -18.22
N LYS A 89 4.57 -5.78 -18.61
CA LYS A 89 4.54 -6.64 -19.80
C LYS A 89 4.73 -5.84 -21.10
N VAL A 90 4.06 -4.69 -21.23
CA VAL A 90 4.23 -3.79 -22.40
C VAL A 90 5.68 -3.30 -22.53
N GLU A 91 6.36 -3.07 -21.41
CA GLU A 91 7.77 -2.70 -21.36
C GLU A 91 8.73 -3.90 -21.57
N GLY A 92 8.21 -5.11 -21.78
CA GLY A 92 9.01 -6.31 -22.03
C GLY A 92 9.64 -6.93 -20.78
N LEU A 93 9.14 -6.60 -19.58
CA LEU A 93 9.61 -7.19 -18.33
C LEU A 93 8.96 -8.56 -18.09
N GLU A 94 9.74 -9.52 -17.60
CA GLU A 94 9.26 -10.87 -17.28
C GLU A 94 8.31 -10.89 -16.07
N THR A 95 8.48 -9.96 -15.14
CA THR A 95 7.70 -9.86 -13.90
C THR A 95 7.18 -8.46 -13.67
N SER A 96 6.13 -8.33 -12.85
CA SER A 96 5.64 -7.03 -12.40
C SER A 96 6.73 -6.26 -11.66
N ARG A 97 6.77 -4.94 -11.84
CA ARG A 97 7.63 -4.03 -11.07
C ARG A 97 7.15 -3.81 -9.63
N LEU A 98 5.87 -4.09 -9.37
CA LEU A 98 5.27 -4.04 -8.03
C LEU A 98 5.55 -5.38 -7.33
N PRO A 99 6.23 -5.39 -6.17
CA PRO A 99 6.42 -6.61 -5.40
C PRO A 99 5.07 -7.11 -4.85
N GLU A 100 4.98 -8.41 -4.58
CA GLU A 100 3.80 -9.03 -4.01
C GLU A 100 4.01 -9.32 -2.52
N PHE A 101 2.96 -9.12 -1.72
CA PHE A 101 2.95 -9.61 -0.35
C PHE A 101 2.60 -11.09 -0.36
N SER A 102 3.40 -11.93 0.30
CA SER A 102 3.00 -13.31 0.59
C SER A 102 1.78 -13.31 1.53
N PRO A 103 1.00 -14.41 1.59
CA PRO A 103 -0.13 -14.53 2.54
C PRO A 103 0.25 -14.16 3.98
N HIS A 104 1.40 -14.63 4.47
CA HIS A 104 1.91 -14.24 5.79
C HIS A 104 2.01 -12.72 5.99
N TRP A 105 2.45 -11.97 4.98
CA TRP A 105 2.60 -10.51 5.08
C TRP A 105 1.27 -9.78 4.88
N ILE A 106 0.31 -10.39 4.18
CA ILE A 106 -1.06 -9.87 4.11
C ILE A 106 -1.72 -9.95 5.48
N ASP A 107 -1.54 -11.08 6.19
CA ASP A 107 -2.15 -11.29 7.51
C ASP A 107 -1.41 -10.53 8.63
N TYR A 108 -0.12 -10.26 8.46
CA TYR A 108 0.73 -9.67 9.51
C TYR A 108 0.73 -8.14 9.52
N ILE A 109 0.53 -7.51 8.35
CA ILE A 109 0.49 -6.03 8.22
C ILE A 109 -0.88 -5.54 8.68
#